data_AF-A0A2P8QHK8-F1
#
_entry.id   AF-A0A2P8QHK8-F1
#
_cell.length_a   1.000
_cell.length_b   1.000
_cell.length_c   1.000
_cell.angle_alpha   90.00
_cell.angle_beta   90.00
_cell.angle_gamma   90.00
#
_symmetry.space_group_name_H-M   'P 1'
#
loop_
_entity.id
_entity.type
_entity.pdbx_description
1 polymer ?
#
loop_
_entity_poly.entity_id
_entity_poly.type
_entity_poly.pdbx_seq_one_letter_code
_entity_poly.pdbx_strand_id
1 'polypeptide(L)' 'MQKQNENEQKHYLQRYLSLAPVLAVVAVSVAFTTWAIFNYFFPDLLFHPMP' A
#
# COMPACT_ATOMS: atom_id res chain seq x y z
N MET A 1 -16.31 5.73 29.96
CA MET A 1 -16.32 4.31 29.56
C MET A 1 -16.35 4.13 28.03
N GLN A 2 -17.23 4.80 27.27
CA GLN A 2 -17.29 4.66 25.80
C GLN A 2 -15.98 5.00 25.06
N LYS A 3 -15.33 6.12 25.43
CA LYS A 3 -14.06 6.58 24.83
C LYS A 3 -12.90 5.58 24.96
N GLN A 4 -12.93 4.72 25.97
CA GLN A 4 -11.88 3.74 26.25
C GLN A 4 -12.00 2.54 25.31
N ASN A 5 -13.24 2.07 25.09
CA ASN A 5 -13.55 0.99 24.16
C ASN A 5 -13.20 1.36 22.70
N GLU A 6 -13.41 2.61 22.29
CA GLU A 6 -13.03 3.09 20.95
C GLU A 6 -11.52 3.04 20.72
N ASN A 7 -10.72 3.41 21.73
CA ASN A 7 -9.27 3.38 21.63
C ASN A 7 -8.74 1.94 21.55
N GLU A 8 -9.34 1.01 22.30
CA GLU A 8 -9.01 -0.42 22.20
C GLU A 8 -9.33 -0.98 20.81
N GLN A 9 -10.49 -0.64 20.25
CA GLN A 9 -10.85 -1.06 18.88
C GLN A 9 -9.85 -0.54 17.83
N LYS A 10 -9.43 0.73 17.92
CA LYS A 10 -8.40 1.30 17.03
C LYS A 10 -7.07 0.58 17.19
N HIS A 11 -6.68 0.24 18.41
CA HIS A 11 -5.45 -0.49 18.69
C HIS A 11 -5.47 -1.92 18.10
N TYR A 12 -6.59 -2.64 18.21
CA TYR A 12 -6.74 -3.96 17.57
C TYR A 12 -6.70 -3.87 16.04
N LEU A 13 -7.32 -2.85 15.45
CA LEU A 13 -7.25 -2.60 14.01
C LEU A 13 -5.82 -2.30 13.56
N GLN A 14 -5.10 -1.43 14.27
CA GLN A 14 -3.70 -1.13 13.97
C GLN A 14 -2.82 -2.38 14.08
N ARG A 15 -3.06 -3.23 15.08
CA ARG A 15 -2.35 -4.50 15.24
C ARG A 15 -2.62 -5.45 14.08
N TYR A 16 -3.86 -5.53 13.62
CA TYR A 16 -4.22 -6.32 12.44
C TYR A 16 -3.55 -5.80 11.17
N LEU A 17 -3.58 -4.48 10.94
CA LEU A 17 -2.92 -3.85 9.79
C LEU A 17 -1.40 -4.04 9.81
N SER A 18 -0.81 -4.21 11.00
CA SER A 18 0.62 -4.44 11.18
C SER A 18 1.04 -5.90 11.00
N LEU A 19 0.09 -6.82 10.77
CA LEU A 19 0.44 -8.23 10.50
C LEU A 19 1.21 -8.33 9.19
N ALA A 20 2.30 -9.10 9.18
CA ALA A 20 3.13 -9.34 8.01
C ALA A 20 2.35 -9.67 6.71
N PRO A 21 1.36 -10.58 6.70
CA PRO A 21 0.58 -10.86 5.49
C PRO A 21 -0.28 -9.67 5.03
N VAL A 22 -0.82 -8.87 5.95
CA VAL A 22 -1.64 -7.70 5.62
C VAL A 22 -0.76 -6.60 5.02
N LEU A 23 0.38 -6.33 5.64
CA LEU A 23 1.38 -5.40 5.11
C LEU A 23 1.92 -5.84 3.74
N ALA A 24 2.15 -7.14 3.54
CA ALA A 24 2.60 -7.65 2.25
C ALA A 24 1.59 -7.35 1.13
N VAL A 25 0.30 -7.56 1.38
CA VAL A 25 -0.76 -7.23 0.41
C VAL A 25 -0.82 -5.73 0.12
N VAL A 26 -0.75 -4.89 1.16
CA VAL A 26 -0.74 -3.43 0.99
C VAL A 26 0.48 -2.99 0.19
N ALA A 27 1.67 -3.49 0.51
CA ALA A 27 2.92 -3.15 -0.18
C ALA A 27 2.88 -3.57 -1.66
N VAL A 28 2.43 -4.79 -1.96
CA VAL A 28 2.29 -5.26 -3.35
C VAL A 28 1.26 -4.44 -4.10
N SER A 29 0.14 -4.08 -3.46
CA SER A 29 -0.88 -3.22 -4.08
C SER A 29 -0.33 -1.84 -4.43
N VAL A 30 0.45 -1.23 -3.53
CA VAL A 30 1.11 0.07 -3.78
C VAL A 30 2.16 -0.05 -4.88
N ALA A 31 2.99 -1.09 -4.85
CA ALA A 31 4.00 -1.32 -5.89
C ALA A 31 3.34 -1.54 -7.27
N PHE A 32 2.29 -2.36 -7.33
CA PHE A 32 1.56 -2.65 -8.56
C PHE A 32 0.85 -1.41 -9.11
N THR A 33 0.16 -0.63 -8.27
CA THR A 33 -0.50 0.61 -8.70
C THR A 33 0.51 1.64 -9.21
N THR A 34 1.64 1.79 -8.52
CA THR A 34 2.74 2.65 -8.98
C THR A 34 3.26 2.20 -10.35
N TRP A 35 3.51 0.89 -10.51
CA TRP A 35 3.96 0.32 -11.78
C TRP A 35 2.93 0.48 -12.90
N ALA A 36 1.64 0.24 -12.62
CA ALA A 36 0.56 0.37 -13.58
C ALA A 36 0.39 1.83 -14.05
N ILE A 37 0.42 2.79 -13.13
CA ILE A 37 0.36 4.22 -13.46
C ILE A 37 1.57 4.63 -14.29
N PHE A 38 2.77 4.17 -13.94
CA PHE A 38 3.98 4.45 -14.72
C PHE A 38 3.87 3.95 -16.16
N ASN A 39 3.42 2.71 -16.35
CA ASN A 39 3.22 2.14 -17.70
C ASN A 39 2.04 2.78 -18.43
N TYR A 40 1.07 3.38 -17.73
CA TYR A 40 0.01 4.14 -18.38
C TYR A 40 0.52 5.47 -18.98
N PHE A 41 1.39 6.18 -18.25
CA PHE A 41 1.98 7.43 -18.73
C PHE A 41 3.16 7.24 -19.69
N PHE A 42 3.94 6.19 -19.50
CA PHE A 42 5.11 5.83 -20.33
C PHE A 42 4.98 4.41 -20.89
N PRO A 43 3.99 4.16 -21.77
CA PRO A 43 3.68 2.81 -22.25
C PRO A 43 4.81 2.19 -23.09
N ASP A 44 5.55 3.01 -23.83
CA ASP A 44 6.58 2.55 -24.77
C ASP A 44 8.02 2.77 -24.25
N LEU A 45 8.20 2.81 -22.93
CA LEU A 45 9.53 2.95 -22.31
C LEU A 45 10.29 1.62 -22.29
N LEU A 46 10.63 1.11 -23.47
CA LEU A 46 11.47 -0.08 -23.62
C LEU A 46 12.94 0.23 -23.28
N PHE A 47 13.38 1.46 -23.55
CA PHE A 47 14.72 1.96 -23.24
C PHE A 47 14.60 3.35 -22.61
N HIS A 48 15.56 3.71 -21.74
CA HIS A 48 15.69 5.10 -21.34
C HIS A 48 16.17 5.92 -22.54
N PRO A 49 15.59 7.11 -22.80
CA PRO A 49 16.03 7.95 -23.91
C PRO A 49 17.49 8.32 -23.71
N MET A 50 18.30 8.11 -24.75
CA MET A 50 19.70 8.52 -24.76
C MET A 50 19.76 10.07 -24.87
N PRO A 51 20.72 10.71 -24.16
CA PRO A 51 20.87 12.17 -24.16
C PRO A 51 21.27 12.75 -25.52
#